data_AF-A0A6P1YTR4-F1
#
_entry.id   AF-A0A6P1YTR4-F1
#
_cell.length_a   1.000
_cell.length_b   1.000
_cell.length_c   1.000
_cell.angle_alpha   90.00
_cell.angle_beta   90.00
_cell.angle_gamma   90.00
#
_symmetry.space_group_name_H-M   'P 1'
#
loop_
_entity.id
_entity.type
_entity.pdbx_description
1 polymer ?
#
loop_
_entity_poly.entity_id
_entity_poly.type
_entity_poly.pdbx_seq_one_letter_code
_entity_poly.pdbx_strand_id
1 'polypeptide(L)'
;MAEPATIQPEGAPVPLPITFSYCYPTGIIGFGRHVPEGAFSLLHGDDETVRDIVTIHARHAYDGHTLIVPGFPEADTTDEASDAAIAFYRRLLMALERRMA
;
A
#
# COMPACT_ATOMS: atom_id res chain seq x y z
N MET A 1 22.62 -17.83 20.55
CA MET A 1 22.17 -16.48 20.94
C MET A 1 20.73 -16.36 20.50
N ALA A 2 19.80 -16.51 21.44
CA ALA A 2 18.39 -16.27 21.20
C ALA A 2 18.11 -14.81 21.60
N GLU A 3 17.49 -14.03 20.73
CA GLU A 3 17.02 -12.69 21.06
C GLU A 3 15.98 -12.78 22.18
N PRO A 4 15.98 -11.87 23.17
CA PRO A 4 15.01 -11.92 24.26
C PRO A 4 13.63 -11.56 23.72
N ALA A 5 12.66 -12.46 23.92
CA ALA A 5 11.27 -12.19 23.64
C ALA A 5 10.79 -11.03 24.54
N THR A 6 10.51 -9.88 23.92
CA THR A 6 9.76 -8.80 24.56
C THR A 6 8.40 -9.33 24.97
N ILE A 7 8.21 -9.54 26.28
CA ILE A 7 6.90 -9.71 26.89
C ILE A 7 6.11 -8.40 26.73
N GLN A 8 5.17 -8.37 25.80
CA GLN A 8 4.18 -7.28 25.77
C GLN A 8 3.16 -7.55 26.88
N PRO A 9 2.84 -6.57 27.76
CA PRO A 9 1.90 -6.78 28.85
C PRO A 9 0.50 -7.02 28.29
N GLU A 10 -0.09 -8.16 28.64
CA GLU A 10 -1.45 -8.54 28.28
C GLU A 10 -2.46 -7.53 28.87
N GLY A 11 -3.19 -6.81 28.01
CA GLY A 11 -4.27 -5.90 28.42
C GLY A 11 -4.27 -4.53 27.76
N ALA A 12 -3.24 -4.14 27.00
CA ALA A 12 -3.34 -3.01 26.09
C ALA A 12 -4.15 -3.43 24.84
N PRO A 13 -5.03 -2.58 24.28
CA PRO A 13 -5.59 -2.85 22.96
C PRO A 13 -4.41 -3.09 22.03
N VAL A 14 -4.35 -4.27 21.42
CA VAL A 14 -3.40 -4.53 20.33
C VAL A 14 -3.65 -3.39 19.35
N PRO A 15 -2.69 -2.49 19.10
CA PRO A 15 -2.91 -1.43 18.12
C PRO A 15 -3.31 -2.16 16.84
N LEU A 16 -4.45 -1.78 16.26
CA LEU A 16 -4.87 -2.34 14.98
C LEU A 16 -3.65 -2.29 14.07
N PRO A 17 -3.28 -3.42 13.43
CA PRO A 17 -2.03 -3.48 12.71
C PRO A 17 -2.05 -2.38 11.65
N ILE A 18 -1.22 -1.35 11.85
CA ILE A 18 -1.09 -0.28 10.87
C ILE A 18 -0.33 -0.90 9.71
N THR A 19 -0.98 -0.95 8.56
CA THR A 19 -0.40 -1.47 7.32
C THR A 19 -0.11 -0.32 6.40
N PHE A 20 1.10 -0.33 5.86
CA PHE A 20 1.55 0.52 4.77
C PHE A 20 1.35 -0.24 3.47
N SER A 21 0.68 0.40 2.53
CA SER A 21 0.75 0.04 1.12
C SER A 21 1.83 0.87 0.44
N TYR A 22 2.57 0.26 -0.46
CA TYR A 22 3.68 0.90 -1.16
C TYR A 22 3.78 0.35 -2.58
N CYS A 23 4.36 1.13 -3.49
CA CYS A 23 4.71 0.66 -4.83
C CYS A 23 6.22 0.61 -5.06
N TYR A 24 6.68 -0.44 -5.71
CA TYR A 24 8.04 -0.53 -6.22
C TYR A 24 8.21 0.28 -7.51
N PRO A 25 9.45 0.55 -7.95
CA PRO A 25 9.74 1.13 -9.27
C PRO A 25 9.26 0.28 -10.46
N THR A 26 8.76 -0.93 -10.20
CA THR A 26 8.10 -1.80 -11.19
C THR A 26 6.60 -1.56 -11.29
N GLY A 27 6.03 -0.69 -10.45
CA GLY A 27 4.59 -0.46 -10.35
C GLY A 27 3.84 -1.49 -9.52
N ILE A 28 4.52 -2.55 -9.04
CA ILE A 28 3.92 -3.58 -8.19
C ILE A 28 3.64 -3.01 -6.81
N ILE A 29 2.44 -3.26 -6.31
CA ILE A 29 1.96 -2.82 -5.01
C ILE A 29 2.19 -3.92 -3.98
N GLY A 30 2.80 -3.56 -2.86
CA GLY A 30 2.96 -4.42 -1.70
C GLY A 30 2.28 -3.84 -0.46
N PHE A 31 2.19 -4.68 0.57
CA PHE A 31 1.69 -4.32 1.90
C PHE A 31 2.68 -4.76 2.97
N GLY A 32 2.82 -3.97 4.04
CA GLY A 32 3.73 -4.32 5.13
C GLY A 32 3.62 -3.40 6.34
N ARG A 33 4.37 -3.73 7.38
CA ARG A 33 4.45 -2.92 8.61
C ARG A 33 5.31 -1.66 8.47
N HIS A 34 6.04 -1.54 7.36
CA HIS A 34 6.90 -0.43 7.00
C HIS A 34 7.03 -0.38 5.48
N VAL A 35 7.48 0.75 4.95
CA VAL A 35 7.77 0.93 3.52
C VAL A 35 9.21 0.47 3.27
N PRO A 36 9.44 -0.53 2.38
CA PRO A 36 10.79 -0.97 2.02
C PRO A 36 11.62 0.14 1.38
N GLU A 37 12.94 0.03 1.46
CA GLU A 37 13.85 0.94 0.77
C GLU A 37 13.60 0.89 -0.75
N GLY A 38 13.57 2.07 -1.39
CA GLY A 38 13.31 2.21 -2.82
C GLY A 38 11.85 2.07 -3.23
N ALA A 39 10.92 1.84 -2.30
CA ALA A 39 9.48 1.87 -2.56
C ALA A 39 8.86 3.23 -2.19
N PHE A 40 7.80 3.60 -2.89
CA PHE A 40 7.03 4.81 -2.62
C PHE A 40 5.78 4.46 -1.79
N SER A 41 5.55 5.19 -0.70
CA SER A 41 4.37 4.99 0.17
C SER A 41 3.10 5.46 -0.53
N LEU A 42 2.05 4.63 -0.53
CA LEU A 42 0.76 4.94 -1.15
C LEU A 42 -0.31 5.30 -0.12
N LEU A 43 -0.54 4.45 0.87
CA LEU A 43 -1.54 4.67 1.90
C LEU A 43 -1.16 3.90 3.16
N HIS A 44 -1.49 4.44 4.33
CA HIS A 44 -1.32 3.73 5.59
C HIS A 44 -2.52 3.93 6.51
N GLY A 45 -2.76 2.97 7.40
CA GLY A 45 -3.89 2.99 8.31
C GLY A 45 -4.26 1.59 8.76
N ASP A 46 -5.53 1.43 9.14
CA ASP A 46 -6.13 0.12 9.44
C ASP A 46 -5.92 -0.87 8.27
N ASP A 47 -5.48 -2.10 8.57
CA ASP A 47 -5.10 -3.10 7.57
C ASP A 47 -6.26 -3.44 6.62
N GLU A 48 -7.46 -3.68 7.16
CA GLU A 48 -8.63 -4.02 6.35
C GLU A 48 -8.99 -2.86 5.41
N THR A 49 -9.03 -1.64 5.95
CA THR A 49 -9.35 -0.44 5.18
C THR A 49 -8.33 -0.17 4.08
N VAL A 50 -7.03 -0.23 4.40
CA VAL A 50 -5.95 0.01 3.43
C VAL A 50 -5.99 -1.05 2.33
N ARG A 51 -6.09 -2.34 2.69
CA ARG A 51 -6.13 -3.42 1.70
C ARG A 51 -7.35 -3.32 0.81
N ASP A 52 -8.53 -3.06 1.37
CA ASP A 52 -9.78 -2.95 0.62
C ASP A 52 -9.70 -1.80 -0.41
N ILE A 53 -9.37 -0.59 0.05
CA ILE A 53 -9.28 0.60 -0.82
C ILE A 53 -8.23 0.39 -1.92
N VAL A 54 -7.04 -0.09 -1.57
CA VAL A 54 -5.96 -0.27 -2.54
C VAL A 54 -6.31 -1.34 -3.55
N THR A 55 -6.87 -2.47 -3.12
CA THR A 55 -7.23 -3.58 -4.02
C THR A 55 -8.33 -3.17 -5.00
N ILE A 56 -9.36 -2.44 -4.55
CA ILE A 56 -10.47 -1.97 -5.41
C ILE A 56 -9.98 -1.02 -6.51
N HIS A 57 -9.00 -0.17 -6.19
CA HIS A 57 -8.56 0.88 -7.11
C HIS A 57 -7.32 0.52 -7.94
N ALA A 58 -6.56 -0.49 -7.54
CA ALA A 58 -5.41 -0.98 -8.27
C ALA A 58 -5.83 -1.73 -9.55
N ARG A 59 -4.87 -1.89 -10.45
CA ARG A 59 -5.01 -2.82 -11.58
C ARG A 59 -4.57 -4.21 -11.15
N HIS A 60 -5.34 -5.23 -11.48
CA HIS A 60 -4.90 -6.62 -11.35
C HIS A 60 -4.04 -7.01 -12.56
N ALA A 61 -2.89 -7.65 -12.29
CA ALA A 61 -2.13 -8.34 -13.31
C ALA A 61 -2.90 -9.54 -13.87
N TYR A 62 -2.40 -10.14 -14.94
CA TYR A 62 -3.02 -11.31 -15.59
C TYR A 62 -3.07 -12.55 -14.70
N ASP A 63 -2.24 -12.62 -13.65
CA ASP A 63 -2.28 -13.70 -12.66
C ASP A 63 -3.44 -13.59 -11.66
N GLY A 64 -4.20 -12.49 -11.67
CA GLY A 64 -5.34 -12.24 -10.79
C GLY A 64 -4.98 -11.97 -9.32
N HIS A 65 -3.69 -11.91 -8.97
CA HIS A 65 -3.22 -11.80 -7.59
C HIS A 65 -2.30 -10.59 -7.40
N THR A 66 -1.51 -10.23 -8.42
CA THR A 66 -0.57 -9.13 -8.35
C THR A 66 -1.29 -7.81 -8.58
N LEU A 67 -1.15 -6.89 -7.64
CA LEU A 67 -1.66 -5.52 -7.73
C LEU A 67 -0.62 -4.61 -8.36
N ILE A 68 -1.05 -3.82 -9.34
CA ILE A 68 -0.21 -2.90 -10.09
C ILE A 68 -0.84 -1.51 -10.02
N VAL A 69 0.01 -0.49 -9.91
CA VAL A 69 -0.41 0.91 -10.08
C VAL A 69 -1.00 1.10 -11.48
N PRO A 70 -2.25 1.55 -11.61
CA PRO A 70 -2.87 1.76 -12.92
C PRO A 70 -2.14 2.87 -13.69
N GLY A 71 -1.84 2.63 -14.98
CA GLY A 71 -1.05 3.54 -15.82
C GLY A 71 0.45 3.29 -15.75
N PHE A 72 0.94 2.54 -14.76
CA PHE A 72 2.35 2.15 -14.68
C PHE A 72 2.79 1.18 -15.80
N PRO A 73 2.08 0.07 -16.09
CA PRO A 73 2.49 -0.84 -17.16
C PRO A 73 2.27 -0.26 -18.56
N GLU A 74 1.52 0.84 -18.69
CA GLU A 74 1.34 1.61 -19.92
C GLU A 74 2.37 2.74 -20.10
N ALA A 75 3.15 3.08 -19.08
CA ALA A 75 4.09 4.19 -19.14
C ALA A 75 5.30 3.83 -20.01
N ASP A 76 5.61 4.69 -20.99
CA ASP A 76 6.80 4.55 -21.85
C ASP A 76 8.03 5.18 -21.20
N THR A 77 7.83 6.07 -20.20
CA THR A 77 8.91 6.79 -19.51
C THR A 77 8.78 6.76 -18.00
N THR A 78 9.89 7.00 -17.29
CA THR A 78 9.91 7.11 -15.83
C THR A 78 9.04 8.26 -15.31
N ASP A 79 8.99 9.38 -16.05
CA ASP A 79 8.13 10.52 -15.71
C ASP A 79 6.65 10.14 -15.79
N GLU A 80 6.22 9.47 -16.85
CA GLU A 80 4.84 8.97 -17.00
C GLU A 80 4.48 7.96 -15.89
N ALA A 81 5.41 7.07 -15.54
CA ALA A 81 5.22 6.12 -14.45
C ALA A 81 5.07 6.83 -13.09
N SER A 82 5.82 7.92 -12.88
CA SER A 82 5.72 8.76 -11.69
C SER A 82 4.39 9.51 -11.63
N ASP A 83 3.95 10.08 -12.75
CA ASP A 83 2.65 10.74 -12.88
C ASP A 83 1.51 9.77 -12.59
N ALA A 84 1.59 8.53 -13.10
CA ALA A 84 0.62 7.47 -12.81
C ALA A 84 0.58 7.12 -11.32
N ALA A 85 1.74 7.00 -10.66
CA ALA A 85 1.82 6.74 -9.22
C ALA A 85 1.21 7.89 -8.39
N ILE A 86 1.49 9.15 -8.75
CA ILE A 86 0.92 10.33 -8.07
C ILE A 86 -0.59 10.40 -8.27
N ALA A 87 -1.08 10.14 -9.49
CA ALA A 87 -2.51 10.12 -9.79
C ALA A 87 -3.22 9.00 -9.00
N PHE A 88 -2.58 7.84 -8.87
CA PHE A 88 -3.09 6.74 -8.08
C PHE A 88 -3.13 7.09 -6.58
N TYR A 89 -2.05 7.66 -6.03
CA TYR A 89 -2.01 8.15 -4.65
C TYR A 89 -3.18 9.09 -4.33
N ARG A 90 -3.40 10.10 -5.19
CA ARG A 90 -4.54 11.04 -5.04
C ARG A 90 -5.89 10.34 -5.06
N ARG A 91 -6.06 9.33 -5.92
CA ARG A 91 -7.28 8.52 -5.99
C ARG A 91 -7.54 7.78 -4.67
N LEU A 92 -6.51 7.18 -4.08
CA LEU A 92 -6.61 6.48 -2.81
C LEU A 92 -7.00 7.41 -1.67
N LEU A 93 -6.41 8.61 -1.60
CA LEU A 93 -6.78 9.61 -0.59
C LEU A 93 -8.26 9.98 -0.68
N MET A 94 -8.75 10.29 -1.88
CA MET A 94 -10.18 10.61 -2.07
C MET A 94 -11.09 9.44 -1.73
N ALA A 95 -10.66 8.20 -1.97
CA ALA A 95 -11.41 7.01 -1.61
C ALA A 95 -11.48 6.80 -0.10
N LEU A 96 -10.37 7.06 0.61
CA LEU A 96 -10.32 7.02 2.07
C LEU A 96 -11.24 8.07 2.68
N GLU A 97 -11.17 9.32 2.20
CA GLU A 97 -12.04 10.40 2.66
C GLU A 97 -13.53 10.05 2.49
N ARG A 98 -13.92 9.50 1.33
CA ARG A 98 -15.30 9.07 1.06
C ARG A 98 -15.77 7.92 1.95
N ARG A 99 -14.85 7.10 2.46
CA ARG A 99 -15.20 5.96 3.34
C ARG A 99 -15.33 6.39 4.80
N MET A 100 -14.74 7.51 5.17
CA MET A 100 -14.82 8.08 6.52
C MET A 100 -15.96 9.09 6.71
N ALA A 101 -16.59 9.51 5.62
CA ALA A 101 -17.73 10.44 5.60
C ALA A 101 -19.07 9.69 5.70
#